data_AF-S9S269-F1
#
_entry.id   AF-S9S269-F1
#
_cell.length_a   1.000
_cell.length_b   1.000
_cell.length_c   1.000
_cell.angle_alpha   90.00
_cell.angle_beta   90.00
_cell.angle_gamma   90.00
#
_symmetry.space_group_name_H-M   'P 1'
#
loop_
_entity.id
_entity.type
_entity.pdbx_description
1 polymer ?
#
loop_
_entity_poly.entity_id
_entity_poly.type
_entity_poly.pdbx_seq_one_letter_code
_entity_poly.pdbx_strand_id
1 'polypeptide(L)'
;MGQFVKTGKLNFRDLVTSLLADLAQLAARRFILGPIANALSGVFSGAGGIFANVLHAGGMVGSAGPSRMVPAMAFAAAPRMHSGGMAGLRHDEVPAILQRGERVLSRREAQSYGAGGGVNVTIMARDAESFRQSRTQVAADIARAVSLGRRGM
;
A
#
# COMPACT_ATOMS: atom_id res chain seq x y z
N MET A 1 21.17 -26.71 -43.19
CA MET A 1 21.77 -25.52 -43.84
C MET A 1 21.30 -25.44 -45.29
N GLY A 2 19.98 -25.37 -45.50
CA GLY A 2 19.35 -25.44 -46.82
C GLY A 2 18.79 -24.09 -47.26
N GLN A 3 18.91 -23.79 -48.54
CA GLN A 3 18.27 -22.68 -49.27
C GLN A 3 18.61 -21.22 -48.93
N PHE A 4 19.47 -20.92 -47.96
CA PHE A 4 19.77 -19.53 -47.57
C PHE A 4 20.52 -18.68 -48.64
N VAL A 5 21.17 -19.28 -49.64
CA VAL A 5 22.21 -18.57 -50.44
C VAL A 5 21.91 -18.39 -51.93
N LYS A 6 20.79 -18.85 -52.49
CA LYS A 6 20.61 -18.83 -53.97
C LYS A 6 19.73 -17.73 -54.58
N THR A 7 19.00 -16.93 -53.81
CA THR A 7 18.08 -15.95 -54.43
C THR A 7 18.12 -14.52 -53.89
N GLY A 8 18.74 -14.25 -52.74
CA GLY A 8 18.95 -12.86 -52.25
C GLY A 8 17.69 -11.99 -52.18
N LYS A 9 16.49 -12.59 -52.15
CA LYS A 9 15.20 -11.89 -52.08
C LYS A 9 14.47 -12.38 -50.84
N LEU A 10 14.59 -11.62 -49.75
CA LEU A 10 13.69 -11.75 -48.61
C LEU A 10 12.29 -11.35 -49.08
N ASN A 11 11.42 -12.33 -49.36
CA ASN A 11 10.00 -12.05 -49.52
C ASN A 11 9.46 -11.68 -48.13
N PHE A 12 9.04 -10.43 -47.96
CA PHE A 12 8.45 -9.95 -46.70
C PHE A 12 7.31 -10.86 -46.20
N ARG A 13 6.56 -11.48 -47.12
CA ARG A 13 5.51 -12.45 -46.81
C ARG A 13 6.05 -13.71 -46.11
N ASP A 14 7.18 -14.24 -46.54
CA ASP A 14 7.76 -15.44 -45.96
C ASP A 14 8.30 -15.15 -44.55
N LEU A 15 8.88 -13.96 -44.33
CA LEU A 15 9.31 -13.48 -43.01
C LEU A 15 8.13 -13.30 -42.04
N VAL A 16 7.04 -12.68 -42.50
CA VAL A 16 5.84 -12.50 -41.68
C VAL A 16 5.21 -13.85 -41.35
N THR A 17 5.21 -14.78 -42.32
CA THR A 17 4.66 -16.14 -42.12
C THR A 17 5.48 -16.93 -41.10
N SER A 18 6.82 -16.85 -41.14
CA SER A 18 7.68 -17.51 -40.14
C SER A 18 7.51 -16.91 -38.75
N LEU A 19 7.39 -15.58 -38.63
CA LEU A 19 7.17 -14.92 -37.35
C LEU A 19 5.81 -15.29 -36.73
N LEU A 20 4.75 -15.37 -37.55
CA LEU A 20 3.43 -15.82 -37.11
C LEU A 20 3.45 -17.29 -36.67
N ALA A 21 4.16 -18.14 -37.40
CA ALA A 21 4.34 -19.55 -37.02
C ALA A 21 5.06 -19.67 -35.67
N ASP A 22 6.11 -18.89 -35.45
CA ASP A 22 6.85 -18.88 -34.17
C ASP A 22 5.98 -18.38 -33.00
N LEU A 23 5.20 -17.32 -33.21
CA LEU A 23 4.26 -16.80 -32.19
C LEU A 23 3.15 -17.81 -31.89
N ALA A 24 2.60 -18.48 -32.90
CA ALA A 24 1.60 -19.52 -32.74
C ALA A 24 2.17 -20.73 -31.97
N GLN A 25 3.42 -21.12 -32.26
CA GLN A 25 4.08 -22.20 -31.55
C GLN A 25 4.36 -21.85 -30.09
N LEU A 26 4.73 -20.60 -29.79
CA LEU A 26 4.91 -20.12 -28.42
C LEU A 26 3.58 -20.10 -27.65
N ALA A 27 2.52 -19.61 -28.28
CA ALA A 27 1.17 -19.59 -27.71
C ALA A 27 0.65 -21.01 -27.41
N ALA A 28 0.81 -21.94 -28.37
CA ALA A 28 0.42 -23.33 -28.20
C ALA A 28 1.18 -24.01 -27.05
N ARG A 29 2.49 -23.79 -26.94
CA ARG A 29 3.30 -24.31 -25.83
C ARG A 29 2.80 -23.79 -24.48
N ARG A 30 2.47 -22.49 -24.38
CA ARG A 30 1.96 -21.90 -23.15
C ARG A 30 0.56 -22.42 -22.78
N PHE A 31 -0.31 -22.65 -23.76
CA PHE A 31 -1.65 -23.20 -23.55
C PHE A 31 -1.61 -24.66 -23.08
N ILE A 32 -0.72 -25.48 -23.63
CA ILE A 32 -0.60 -26.90 -23.26
C ILE A 32 0.14 -27.08 -21.93
N LEU A 33 1.23 -26.35 -21.72
CA LEU A 33 2.06 -26.51 -20.53
C LEU A 33 1.49 -25.80 -19.30
N GLY A 34 0.64 -24.78 -19.47
CA GLY A 34 0.03 -24.04 -18.36
C GLY A 34 -0.82 -24.93 -17.44
N PRO A 35 -1.80 -25.70 -17.96
CA PRO A 35 -2.61 -26.61 -17.16
C PRO A 35 -1.81 -27.72 -16.48
N ILE A 36 -0.78 -28.27 -17.15
CA ILE A 36 0.09 -29.31 -16.57
C ILE A 36 0.91 -28.73 -15.42
N ALA A 37 1.46 -27.52 -15.57
CA ALA A 37 2.20 -26.85 -14.50
C ALA A 37 1.32 -26.59 -13.26
N ASN A 38 0.06 -26.20 -13.45
CA ASN A 38 -0.89 -25.99 -12.36
C ASN A 38 -1.30 -27.31 -11.66
N ALA A 39 -1.54 -28.37 -12.44
CA ALA A 39 -1.90 -29.68 -11.89
C ALA A 39 -0.73 -30.33 -11.12
N LEU A 40 0.49 -30.20 -11.65
CA LEU A 40 1.70 -30.71 -11.00
C LEU A 40 2.00 -29.95 -9.68
N SER A 41 1.77 -28.64 -9.66
CA SER A 41 1.84 -27.82 -8.44
C SER A 41 0.91 -28.33 -7.33
N GLY A 42 -0.32 -28.75 -7.68
CA GLY A 42 -1.27 -29.33 -6.73
C GLY A 42 -0.77 -30.65 -6.10
N VAL A 43 -0.14 -31.52 -6.88
CA VAL A 43 0.38 -32.81 -6.41
C VAL A 43 1.62 -32.65 -5.53
N PHE A 44 2.53 -31.75 -5.90
CA PHE A 44 3.74 -31.48 -5.10
C PHE A 44 3.46 -30.69 -3.81
N SER A 45 2.34 -29.95 -3.74
CA SER A 45 1.92 -29.31 -2.48
C SER A 45 1.58 -30.30 -1.35
N GLY A 46 1.17 -31.53 -1.69
CA GLY A 46 0.96 -32.62 -0.74
C GLY A 46 2.24 -33.16 -0.10
N ALA A 47 3.41 -32.87 -0.68
CA ALA A 47 4.72 -33.25 -0.14
C ALA A 47 5.34 -32.16 0.78
N GLY A 48 4.57 -31.11 1.14
CA GLY A 48 5.00 -30.06 2.06
C GLY A 48 5.83 -28.93 1.42
N GLY A 49 5.96 -28.89 0.10
CA GLY A 49 6.65 -27.85 -0.65
C GLY A 49 5.69 -27.00 -1.49
N ILE A 50 6.02 -25.72 -1.69
CA ILE A 50 5.34 -24.84 -2.65
C ILE A 50 6.36 -24.28 -3.66
N PHE A 51 5.91 -23.97 -4.87
CA PHE A 51 6.72 -23.23 -5.84
C PHE A 51 6.59 -21.73 -5.60
N ALA A 52 7.70 -21.07 -5.28
CA ALA A 52 7.76 -19.62 -5.15
C ALA A 52 8.51 -19.02 -6.34
N ASN A 53 7.96 -17.95 -6.94
CA ASN A 53 8.60 -17.22 -8.02
C ASN A 53 9.87 -16.51 -7.53
N VAL A 54 10.92 -16.52 -8.35
CA VAL A 54 12.20 -15.87 -8.09
C VAL A 54 12.33 -14.66 -9.02
N LEU A 55 12.13 -13.47 -8.46
CA LEU A 55 12.05 -12.21 -9.22
C LEU A 55 13.24 -11.27 -8.96
N HIS A 56 14.48 -11.79 -8.88
CA HIS A 56 15.67 -10.99 -8.56
C HIS A 56 15.97 -9.86 -9.57
N ALA A 57 15.64 -10.07 -10.84
CA ALA A 57 15.80 -9.06 -11.90
C ALA A 57 14.52 -8.22 -12.15
N GLY A 58 13.55 -8.31 -11.23
CA GLY A 58 12.20 -7.76 -11.42
C GLY A 58 11.24 -8.72 -12.12
N GLY A 59 9.98 -8.30 -12.27
CA GLY A 59 8.91 -9.05 -12.92
C GLY A 59 7.54 -8.87 -12.25
N MET A 60 6.48 -9.35 -12.91
CA MET A 60 5.12 -9.28 -12.38
C MET A 60 4.82 -10.50 -11.50
N VAL A 61 4.42 -10.28 -10.25
CA VAL A 61 4.03 -11.37 -9.33
C VAL A 61 2.82 -12.11 -9.91
N GLY A 62 2.85 -13.45 -9.86
CA GLY A 62 1.81 -14.32 -10.40
C GLY A 62 1.94 -14.61 -11.90
N SER A 63 2.85 -13.93 -12.61
CA SER A 63 3.22 -14.33 -13.97
C SER A 63 4.11 -15.58 -13.98
N ALA A 64 4.14 -16.30 -15.10
CA ALA A 64 5.05 -17.41 -15.29
C ALA A 64 6.50 -16.90 -15.31
N GLY A 65 7.39 -17.57 -14.56
CA GLY A 65 8.80 -17.21 -14.49
C GLY A 65 9.62 -18.27 -13.74
N PRO A 66 10.93 -18.03 -13.55
CA PRO A 66 11.77 -18.90 -12.74
C PRO A 66 11.15 -19.07 -11.35
N SER A 67 11.01 -20.32 -10.92
CA SER A 67 10.49 -20.65 -9.59
C SER A 67 11.37 -21.71 -8.93
N ARG A 68 11.36 -21.74 -7.61
CA ARG A 68 12.06 -22.75 -6.80
C ARG A 68 11.09 -23.37 -5.82
N MET A 69 11.29 -24.66 -5.55
CA MET A 69 10.57 -25.35 -4.50
C MET A 69 11.11 -24.90 -3.14
N VAL A 70 10.20 -24.50 -2.25
CA VAL A 70 10.49 -24.03 -0.90
C VAL A 70 9.51 -24.67 0.08
N PRO A 71 9.92 -24.96 1.34
CA PRO A 71 9.02 -25.53 2.33
C PRO A 71 7.81 -24.62 2.57
N ALA A 72 6.60 -25.19 2.60
CA ALA A 72 5.37 -24.43 2.85
C ALA A 72 5.42 -23.70 4.21
N MET A 73 6.04 -24.32 5.21
CA MET A 73 6.20 -23.74 6.56
C MET A 73 7.02 -22.45 6.59
N ALA A 74 7.88 -22.19 5.60
CA ALA A 74 8.60 -20.93 5.50
C ALA A 74 7.66 -19.72 5.29
N PHE A 75 6.42 -19.97 4.82
CA PHE A 75 5.41 -18.93 4.57
C PHE A 75 4.31 -18.87 5.64
N ALA A 76 4.25 -19.83 6.57
CA ALA A 76 3.16 -19.92 7.56
C ALA A 76 3.07 -18.68 8.46
N ALA A 77 4.22 -18.13 8.85
CA ALA A 77 4.33 -16.92 9.67
C ALA A 77 5.03 -15.76 8.93
N ALA A 78 5.16 -15.85 7.61
CA ALA A 78 5.81 -14.80 6.84
C ALA A 78 5.01 -13.48 6.94
N PRO A 79 5.65 -12.36 7.31
CA PRO A 79 4.97 -11.07 7.38
C PRO A 79 4.34 -10.69 6.03
N ARG A 80 3.07 -10.30 6.05
CA ARG A 80 2.35 -9.82 4.86
C ARG A 80 2.38 -8.30 4.84
N MET A 81 3.07 -7.71 3.86
CA MET A 81 3.23 -6.25 3.74
C MET A 81 2.08 -5.59 2.95
N HIS A 82 0.92 -6.25 2.84
CA HIS A 82 -0.24 -5.77 2.07
C HIS A 82 -1.05 -4.65 2.76
N SER A 83 -0.88 -4.47 4.07
CA SER A 83 -1.53 -3.43 4.87
C SER A 83 -0.71 -2.13 4.92
N GLY A 84 0.29 -2.00 4.05
CA GLY A 84 1.33 -0.97 4.18
C GLY A 84 2.38 -1.34 5.23
N GLY A 85 3.35 -0.46 5.42
CA GLY A 85 4.50 -0.65 6.31
C GLY A 85 5.76 -1.06 5.55
N MET A 86 6.91 -0.67 6.10
CA MET A 86 8.24 -1.05 5.62
C MET A 86 8.75 -2.26 6.41
N ALA A 87 9.59 -3.10 5.81
CA ALA A 87 10.21 -4.22 6.53
C ALA A 87 10.95 -3.72 7.77
N GLY A 88 10.59 -4.26 8.94
CA GLY A 88 11.13 -3.82 10.23
C GLY A 88 10.33 -2.72 10.95
N LEU A 89 9.26 -2.20 10.34
CA LEU A 89 8.33 -1.25 10.96
C LEU A 89 6.96 -1.90 11.20
N ARG A 90 6.21 -1.41 12.19
CA ARG A 90 4.79 -1.75 12.37
C ARG A 90 3.96 -1.16 11.22
N HIS A 91 2.75 -1.69 11.04
CA HIS A 91 1.83 -1.23 9.99
C HIS A 91 1.47 0.27 10.07
N ASP A 92 1.48 0.85 11.28
CA ASP A 92 1.19 2.25 11.57
C ASP A 92 2.45 3.09 11.80
N GLU A 93 3.62 2.55 11.47
CA GLU A 93 4.91 3.23 11.52
C GLU A 93 5.36 3.59 10.09
N VAL A 94 5.80 4.84 9.92
CA VAL A 94 6.35 5.36 8.69
C VAL A 94 7.66 6.10 8.98
N PRO A 95 8.68 6.00 8.12
CA PRO A 95 9.91 6.77 8.29
C PRO A 95 9.61 8.27 8.15
N ALA A 96 10.25 9.09 8.99
CA ALA A 96 10.14 10.54 8.95
C ALA A 96 11.53 11.18 8.88
N ILE A 97 11.65 12.24 8.07
CA ILE A 97 12.85 13.08 8.01
C ILE A 97 12.49 14.39 8.72
N LEU A 98 13.23 14.73 9.78
CA LEU A 98 12.93 15.86 10.65
C LEU A 98 14.15 16.79 10.76
N GLN A 99 13.91 18.09 10.95
CA GLN A 99 14.94 19.08 11.20
C GLN A 99 15.21 19.28 12.70
N ARG A 100 16.40 19.80 13.02
CA ARG A 100 16.71 20.21 14.40
C ARG A 100 15.77 21.34 14.82
N GLY A 101 15.11 21.16 15.96
CA GLY A 101 14.15 22.12 16.51
C GLY A 101 12.67 21.76 16.27
N GLU A 102 12.38 20.73 15.47
CA GLU A 102 11.02 20.23 15.30
C GLU A 102 10.57 19.44 16.54
N ARG A 103 9.30 19.64 16.94
CA ARG A 103 8.65 18.88 18.01
C ARG A 103 7.67 17.89 17.39
N VAL A 104 7.86 16.60 17.67
CA VAL A 104 6.91 15.54 17.32
C VAL A 104 5.97 15.32 18.49
N LEU A 105 4.67 15.42 18.25
CA LEU A 105 3.65 15.20 19.28
C LEU A 105 3.20 13.74 19.28
N SER A 106 3.12 13.14 20.46
CA SER A 106 2.42 11.86 20.64
C SER A 106 0.93 12.01 20.41
N ARG A 107 0.22 10.88 20.22
CA ARG A 107 -1.25 10.87 20.06
C ARG A 107 -1.97 11.59 21.21
N ARG A 108 -1.48 11.43 22.45
CA ARG A 108 -2.03 12.11 23.65
C ARG A 108 -1.74 13.60 23.62
N GLU A 109 -0.52 13.98 23.27
CA GLU A 109 -0.14 15.40 23.18
C GLU A 109 -0.94 16.10 22.08
N ALA A 110 -1.15 15.50 20.91
CA ALA A 110 -1.96 16.08 19.84
C ALA A 110 -3.41 16.34 20.27
N GLN A 111 -4.03 15.41 21.03
CA GLN A 111 -5.36 15.60 21.61
C GLN A 111 -5.41 16.79 22.57
N SER A 112 -4.37 16.95 23.40
CA SER A 112 -4.27 18.11 24.31
C SER A 112 -3.94 19.41 23.58
N TYR A 113 -3.18 19.34 22.48
CA TYR A 113 -2.75 20.49 21.70
C TYR A 113 -3.95 21.19 21.05
N GLY A 114 -4.92 20.42 20.54
CA GLY A 114 -6.20 20.95 20.05
C GLY A 114 -7.12 21.51 21.15
N ALA A 115 -6.94 21.11 22.41
CA ALA A 115 -7.70 21.61 23.55
C ALA A 115 -7.12 22.92 24.14
N GLY A 116 -5.85 23.23 23.83
CA GLY A 116 -5.00 24.18 24.53
C GLY A 116 -5.08 25.65 24.12
N GLY A 117 -6.02 26.03 23.25
CA GLY A 117 -6.33 27.44 23.01
C GLY A 117 -7.17 27.99 24.18
N GLY A 118 -6.51 28.57 25.18
CA GLY A 118 -7.20 29.31 26.24
C GLY A 118 -7.98 30.47 25.62
N VAL A 119 -9.30 30.47 25.74
CA VAL A 119 -10.14 31.56 25.25
C VAL A 119 -10.21 32.61 26.35
N ASN A 120 -9.57 33.76 26.14
CA ASN A 120 -9.73 34.91 27.02
C ASN A 120 -11.04 35.62 26.65
N VAL A 121 -11.95 35.77 27.61
CA VAL A 121 -13.25 36.42 27.42
C VAL A 121 -13.33 37.63 28.35
N THR A 122 -13.27 38.82 27.77
CA THR A 122 -13.46 40.09 28.49
C THR A 122 -14.95 40.41 28.57
N ILE A 123 -15.47 40.62 29.78
CA ILE A 123 -16.87 40.97 30.02
C ILE A 123 -16.93 42.40 30.56
N MET A 124 -17.66 43.28 29.87
CA MET A 124 -18.02 44.60 30.37
C MET A 124 -19.39 44.55 31.05
N ALA A 125 -19.42 44.75 32.36
CA ALA A 125 -20.65 44.84 33.14
C ALA A 125 -20.87 46.28 33.64
N ARG A 126 -22.13 46.72 33.68
CA ARG A 126 -22.48 48.07 34.19
C ARG A 126 -22.32 48.16 35.71
N ASP A 127 -22.55 47.06 36.42
CA ASP A 127 -22.39 46.94 37.86
C ASP A 127 -22.03 45.49 38.26
N ALA A 128 -21.39 45.33 39.42
CA ALA A 128 -20.90 44.04 39.89
C ALA A 128 -21.98 43.18 40.58
N GLU A 129 -23.08 43.76 41.04
CA GLU A 129 -24.15 43.07 41.78
C GLU A 129 -25.03 42.28 40.80
N SER A 130 -25.49 42.94 39.74
CA SER A 130 -26.24 42.36 38.62
C SER A 130 -25.42 41.30 37.90
N PHE A 131 -24.10 41.51 37.74
CA PHE A 131 -23.24 40.48 37.19
C PHE A 131 -23.17 39.24 38.10
N ARG A 132 -23.03 39.44 39.41
CA ARG A 132 -23.05 38.33 40.38
C ARG A 132 -24.38 37.56 40.35
N GLN A 133 -25.50 38.25 40.17
CA GLN A 133 -26.83 37.65 40.04
C GLN A 133 -26.96 36.82 38.74
N SER A 134 -26.41 37.31 37.62
CA SER A 134 -26.51 36.66 36.29
C SER A 134 -25.34 35.74 35.94
N ARG A 135 -24.38 35.52 36.86
CA ARG A 135 -23.11 34.83 36.59
C ARG A 135 -23.27 33.46 35.91
N THR A 136 -24.28 32.69 36.30
CA THR A 136 -24.50 31.33 35.80
C THR A 136 -25.01 31.35 34.36
N GLN A 137 -25.88 32.31 34.02
CA GLN A 137 -26.42 32.48 32.68
C GLN A 137 -25.34 32.95 31.70
N VAL A 138 -24.57 33.97 32.11
CA VAL A 138 -23.44 34.48 31.32
C VAL A 138 -22.38 33.40 31.10
N ALA A 139 -22.04 32.61 32.13
CA ALA A 139 -21.10 31.50 31.99
C ALA A 139 -21.61 30.42 31.01
N ALA A 140 -22.90 30.10 31.04
CA ALA A 140 -23.51 29.14 30.12
C ALA A 140 -23.51 29.63 28.67
N ASP A 141 -23.79 30.92 28.44
CA ASP A 141 -23.74 31.53 27.11
C ASP A 141 -22.33 31.55 26.52
N ILE A 142 -21.33 31.89 27.35
CA ILE A 142 -19.92 31.86 26.95
C ILE A 142 -19.49 30.43 26.62
N ALA A 143 -19.81 29.45 27.47
CA ALA A 143 -19.46 28.06 27.24
C ALA A 143 -20.06 27.54 25.91
N ARG A 144 -21.30 27.90 25.60
CA ARG A 144 -21.95 27.61 24.31
C ARG A 144 -21.22 28.29 23.16
N ALA A 145 -20.97 29.59 23.23
CA ALA A 145 -20.30 30.35 22.18
C ALA A 145 -18.89 29.81 21.88
N VAL A 146 -18.10 29.50 22.91
CA VAL A 146 -16.78 28.90 22.78
C VAL A 146 -16.85 27.50 22.16
N SER A 147 -17.83 26.69 22.56
CA SER A 147 -18.00 25.34 21.99
C SER A 147 -18.37 25.36 20.51
N LEU A 148 -19.16 26.34 20.07
CA LEU A 148 -19.53 26.52 18.67
C LEU A 148 -18.33 27.02 17.84
N GLY A 149 -17.58 28.01 18.36
CA GLY A 149 -16.37 28.50 17.70
C GLY A 149 -15.30 27.42 17.51
N ARG A 150 -15.15 26.50 18.47
CA ARG A 150 -14.22 25.36 18.38
C ARG A 150 -14.62 24.29 17.36
N ARG A 151 -15.90 24.23 16.94
CA ARG A 151 -16.39 23.26 15.94
C ARG A 151 -16.36 23.79 14.51
N GLY A 152 -16.25 25.11 14.34
CA GLY A 152 -16.21 25.77 13.03
C GLY A 152 -14.80 26.00 12.48
N MET A 153 -13.76 25.60 13.23
CA MET A 153 -12.34 25.59 12.83
C MET A 153 -11.91 24.15 12.56
#